data_AF-L0FVW8-F1
#
_entry.id   AF-L0FVW8-F1
#
_cell.length_a   1.000
_cell.length_b   1.000
_cell.length_c   1.000
_cell.angle_alpha   90.00
_cell.angle_beta   90.00
_cell.angle_gamma   90.00
#
_symmetry.space_group_name_H-M   'P 1'
#
loop_
_entity.id
_entity.type
_entity.pdbx_description
1 polymer ?
#
loop_
_entity_poly.entity_id
_entity_poly.type
_entity_poly.pdbx_seq_one_letter_code
_entity_poly.pdbx_strand_id
1 'polypeptide(L)'
;MKPYVYLFTFLLVFTSCLKDNEQSNVSTQNCANTSFDELAVDFCLLSIDSVPATSFRQGENIIFALTLHNLTSDQLTIKPAFLHNHPFAVRSQNDIFGIGTPITGVWCQFSLNPQELVLAKGTSITLRAPWFWDDEITPTYPLCKADSNPVIPPGNYISMVDLDFSIENNASTNIIDGPQLTVLFAVEN
;
A
#
# COMPACT_ATOMS: atom_id res chain seq x y z
N MET A 1 10.06 50.38 -56.08
CA MET A 1 9.14 49.60 -55.23
C MET A 1 9.61 48.16 -55.23
N LYS A 2 10.00 47.62 -54.07
CA LYS A 2 10.51 46.25 -53.91
C LYS A 2 9.34 45.31 -53.54
N PRO A 3 9.22 44.10 -54.11
CA PRO A 3 8.19 43.15 -53.69
C PRO A 3 8.66 42.35 -52.46
N TYR A 4 7.79 42.23 -51.47
CA TYR A 4 7.95 41.35 -50.31
C TYR A 4 7.58 39.92 -50.70
N VAL A 5 8.49 38.97 -50.47
CA VAL A 5 8.24 37.53 -50.58
C VAL A 5 7.80 37.04 -49.20
N TYR A 6 6.56 36.56 -49.09
CA TYR A 6 6.05 35.93 -47.88
C TYR A 6 6.51 34.47 -47.81
N LEU A 7 7.27 34.15 -46.75
CA LEU A 7 7.74 32.79 -46.44
C LEU A 7 6.65 32.06 -45.64
N PHE A 8 6.08 31.01 -46.22
CA PHE A 8 5.08 30.14 -45.59
C PHE A 8 5.81 29.14 -44.69
N THR A 9 5.68 29.28 -43.37
CA THR A 9 6.30 28.34 -42.41
C THR A 9 5.26 27.32 -41.97
N PHE A 10 5.46 26.06 -42.37
CA PHE A 10 4.62 24.92 -42.03
C PHE A 10 4.98 24.45 -40.61
N LEU A 11 4.09 24.67 -39.65
CA LEU A 11 4.23 24.17 -38.27
C LEU A 11 3.50 22.83 -38.17
N LEU A 12 4.26 21.73 -38.17
CA LEU A 12 3.74 20.40 -37.90
C LEU A 12 3.56 20.20 -36.39
N VAL A 13 2.38 19.70 -36.04
CA VAL A 13 1.91 19.51 -34.68
C VAL A 13 2.06 18.05 -34.26
N PHE A 14 2.27 17.86 -32.96
CA PHE A 14 2.11 16.66 -32.13
C PHE A 14 3.00 15.44 -32.40
N THR A 15 3.87 15.16 -31.43
CA THR A 15 3.80 13.85 -30.75
C THR A 15 3.74 14.09 -29.24
N SER A 16 2.61 13.71 -28.68
CA SER A 16 2.31 13.61 -27.25
C SER A 16 3.28 12.62 -26.59
N CYS A 17 4.07 13.09 -25.62
CA CYS A 17 4.62 12.21 -24.61
C CYS A 17 3.45 11.72 -23.73
N LEU A 18 3.04 10.46 -23.91
CA LEU A 18 2.34 9.72 -22.87
C LEU A 18 3.33 9.60 -21.70
N LYS A 19 3.06 10.36 -20.65
CA LYS A 19 3.78 10.28 -19.39
C LYS A 19 3.00 9.33 -18.50
N ASP A 20 3.29 8.05 -18.59
CA ASP A 20 2.90 7.10 -17.54
C ASP A 20 3.74 7.44 -16.32
N ASN A 21 3.10 8.09 -15.35
CA ASN A 21 3.70 8.45 -14.08
C ASN A 21 3.11 7.51 -13.02
N GLU A 22 3.51 6.24 -13.05
CA GLU A 22 3.40 5.38 -11.86
C GLU A 22 4.39 5.94 -10.83
N GLN A 23 3.89 6.86 -10.02
CA GLN A 23 4.66 7.45 -8.94
C GLN A 23 4.61 6.51 -7.74
N SER A 24 5.47 5.48 -7.74
CA SER A 24 5.73 4.67 -6.55
C SER A 24 6.42 5.55 -5.51
N ASN A 25 5.75 5.80 -4.38
CA ASN A 25 6.33 6.52 -3.25
C ASN A 25 7.23 5.56 -2.46
N VAL A 26 8.48 5.41 -2.92
CA VAL A 26 9.51 4.66 -2.19
C VAL A 26 10.06 5.55 -1.08
N SER A 27 9.85 5.16 0.17
CA SER A 27 10.38 5.89 1.33
C SER A 27 11.67 5.26 1.86
N THR A 28 12.65 6.08 2.21
CA THR A 28 13.84 5.71 3.00
C THR A 28 13.63 5.95 4.51
N GLN A 29 12.44 6.40 4.91
CA GLN A 29 12.00 6.48 6.30
C GLN A 29 11.30 5.17 6.71
N ASN A 30 11.10 4.94 8.01
CA ASN A 30 10.56 3.68 8.54
C ASN A 30 9.14 3.32 8.03
N CYS A 31 8.47 4.26 7.35
CA CYS A 31 7.17 4.10 6.72
C CYS A 31 7.15 4.77 5.34
N ALA A 32 6.37 4.21 4.42
CA ALA A 32 5.94 4.86 3.18
C ALA A 32 4.58 5.52 3.37
N ASN A 33 4.35 6.66 2.73
CA ASN A 33 3.08 7.38 2.89
C ASN A 33 2.63 8.04 1.59
N THR A 34 1.32 8.30 1.54
CA THR A 34 0.69 9.12 0.52
C THR A 34 -0.56 9.78 1.08
N SER A 35 -1.06 10.79 0.40
CA SER A 35 -2.30 11.46 0.76
C SER A 35 -3.13 11.74 -0.49
N PHE A 36 -4.42 11.56 -0.31
CA PHE A 36 -5.48 12.01 -1.20
C PHE A 36 -6.24 13.14 -0.48
N ASP A 37 -7.16 13.81 -1.18
CA ASP A 37 -7.90 14.95 -0.63
C ASP A 37 -8.64 14.61 0.68
N GLU A 38 -9.15 13.38 0.80
CA GLU A 38 -10.00 12.94 1.91
C GLU A 38 -9.32 11.97 2.88
N LEU A 39 -8.17 11.41 2.46
CA LEU A 39 -7.57 10.26 3.12
C LEU A 39 -6.05 10.34 3.07
N ALA A 40 -5.38 10.24 4.21
CA ALA A 40 -3.94 9.93 4.24
C ALA A 40 -3.72 8.45 4.53
N VAL A 41 -2.64 7.89 3.98
CA VAL A 41 -2.31 6.47 4.07
C VAL A 41 -0.84 6.32 4.43
N ASP A 42 -0.59 5.57 5.50
CA ASP A 42 0.75 5.20 5.96
C ASP A 42 0.91 3.68 5.90
N PHE A 43 2.03 3.20 5.34
CA PHE A 43 2.43 1.81 5.33
C PHE A 43 3.77 1.64 6.04
N CYS A 44 3.78 0.88 7.13
CA CYS A 44 4.94 0.66 7.98
C CYS A 44 5.16 -0.84 8.20
N LEU A 45 6.43 -1.21 8.43
CA LEU A 45 6.79 -2.48 9.05
C LEU A 45 7.13 -2.21 10.52
N LEU A 46 6.57 -2.99 11.43
CA LEU A 46 6.73 -2.80 12.87
C LEU A 46 7.42 -4.02 13.49
N SER A 47 8.21 -3.76 14.54
CA SER A 47 8.69 -4.80 15.45
C SER A 47 7.56 -5.34 16.34
N ILE A 48 7.86 -6.37 17.13
CA ILE A 48 6.93 -6.93 18.13
C ILE A 48 6.42 -5.88 19.12
N ASP A 49 7.25 -4.87 19.45
CA ASP A 49 6.91 -3.75 20.34
C ASP A 49 6.05 -2.68 19.64
N SER A 50 5.57 -2.96 18.42
CA SER A 50 4.77 -2.03 17.60
C SER A 50 5.50 -0.73 17.22
N VAL A 51 6.83 -0.79 17.09
CA VAL A 51 7.66 0.35 16.68
C VAL A 51 8.04 0.22 15.20
N PRO A 52 7.86 1.26 14.36
CA PRO A 52 8.29 1.23 12.96
C PRO A 52 9.78 0.99 12.80
N ALA A 53 10.15 -0.01 12.00
CA ALA A 53 11.53 -0.44 11.77
C ALA A 53 11.74 -0.92 10.32
N THR A 54 12.98 -0.83 9.86
CA THR A 54 13.43 -1.31 8.54
C THR A 54 14.60 -2.28 8.62
N SER A 55 15.01 -2.66 9.83
CA SER A 55 15.96 -3.74 10.07
C SER A 55 15.39 -4.64 11.16
N PHE A 56 15.41 -5.94 10.90
CA PHE A 56 14.83 -6.98 11.74
C PHE A 56 15.84 -8.12 11.90
N ARG A 57 15.79 -8.84 13.03
CA ARG A 57 16.61 -10.05 13.20
C ARG A 57 15.96 -11.23 12.52
N GLN A 58 16.76 -12.19 12.07
CA GLN A 58 16.25 -13.44 11.53
C GLN A 58 15.35 -14.14 12.55
N GLY A 59 14.13 -14.49 12.14
CA GLY A 59 13.15 -15.13 13.02
C GLY A 59 12.40 -14.16 13.94
N GLU A 60 12.70 -12.86 13.90
CA GLU A 60 11.85 -11.85 14.50
C GLU A 60 10.50 -11.77 13.77
N ASN A 61 9.42 -11.57 14.50
CA ASN A 61 8.10 -11.36 13.89
C ASN A 61 7.99 -9.93 13.35
N ILE A 62 7.68 -9.81 12.07
CA ILE A 62 7.47 -8.51 11.40
C ILE A 62 5.98 -8.28 11.29
N ILE A 63 5.50 -7.13 11.76
CA ILE A 63 4.09 -6.75 11.67
C ILE A 63 3.93 -5.75 10.52
N PHE A 64 3.11 -6.10 9.55
CA PHE A 64 2.79 -5.25 8.41
C PHE A 64 1.58 -4.39 8.79
N ALA A 65 1.71 -3.06 8.73
CA ALA A 65 0.69 -2.14 9.20
C ALA A 65 0.35 -1.08 8.15
N LEU A 66 -0.90 -1.06 7.72
CA LEU A 66 -1.47 -0.03 6.86
C LEU A 66 -2.45 0.82 7.68
N THR A 67 -2.13 2.10 7.86
CA THR A 67 -2.99 3.05 8.59
C THR A 67 -3.67 3.97 7.60
N LEU A 68 -4.98 4.08 7.74
CA LEU A 68 -5.84 4.96 6.96
C LEU A 68 -6.34 6.08 7.87
N HIS A 69 -6.14 7.33 7.46
CA HIS A 69 -6.48 8.53 8.23
C HIS A 69 -7.56 9.31 7.51
N ASN A 70 -8.75 9.41 8.11
CA ASN A 70 -9.82 10.25 7.58
C ASN A 70 -9.49 11.73 7.84
N LEU A 71 -9.23 12.48 6.78
CA LEU A 71 -8.87 13.91 6.84
C LEU A 71 -10.10 14.83 6.83
N THR A 72 -11.29 14.25 6.61
CA THR A 72 -12.52 15.02 6.41
C THR A 72 -13.28 15.26 7.71
N SER A 73 -14.29 16.12 7.61
CA SER A 73 -15.27 16.34 8.69
C SER A 73 -16.41 15.33 8.71
N ASP A 74 -16.44 14.38 7.77
CA ASP A 74 -17.52 13.42 7.58
C ASP A 74 -17.04 11.99 7.82
N GLN A 75 -17.96 11.04 7.93
CA GLN A 75 -17.63 9.62 7.94
C GLN A 75 -17.26 9.16 6.53
N LEU A 76 -16.24 8.32 6.43
CA LEU A 76 -15.88 7.64 5.18
C LEU A 76 -16.20 6.16 5.30
N THR A 77 -16.76 5.58 4.23
CA THR A 77 -16.84 4.13 4.03
C THR A 77 -15.84 3.76 2.94
N ILE A 78 -14.86 2.93 3.27
CA ILE A 78 -13.80 2.51 2.35
C ILE A 78 -14.05 1.07 1.93
N LYS A 79 -14.03 0.79 0.63
CA LYS A 79 -14.11 -0.56 0.06
C LYS A 79 -12.72 -0.96 -0.44
N PRO A 80 -11.93 -1.70 0.36
CA PRO A 80 -10.53 -2.01 0.05
C PRO A 80 -10.38 -3.15 -0.95
N ALA A 81 -10.47 -2.85 -2.25
CA ALA A 81 -10.30 -3.84 -3.31
C ALA A 81 -8.93 -4.53 -3.29
N PHE A 82 -7.89 -3.85 -2.79
CA PHE A 82 -6.54 -4.40 -2.64
C PHE A 82 -6.46 -5.68 -1.80
N LEU A 83 -7.45 -5.97 -0.96
CA LEU A 83 -7.52 -7.22 -0.18
C LEU A 83 -7.51 -8.48 -1.06
N HIS A 84 -7.96 -8.36 -2.30
CA HIS A 84 -7.99 -9.46 -3.27
C HIS A 84 -6.67 -9.63 -4.03
N ASN A 85 -5.74 -8.68 -3.92
CA ASN A 85 -4.50 -8.61 -4.70
C ASN A 85 -3.24 -8.88 -3.87
N HIS A 86 -3.27 -9.89 -2.98
CA HIS A 86 -2.14 -10.27 -2.10
C HIS A 86 -1.53 -9.08 -1.34
N PRO A 87 -2.26 -8.47 -0.38
CA PRO A 87 -1.77 -7.30 0.33
C PRO A 87 -0.43 -7.55 1.02
N PHE A 88 0.39 -6.51 1.13
CA PHE A 88 1.66 -6.55 1.84
C PHE A 88 2.65 -7.57 1.26
N ALA A 89 2.66 -7.71 -0.06
CA ALA A 89 3.56 -8.62 -0.77
C ALA A 89 5.02 -8.33 -0.41
N VAL A 90 5.78 -9.37 -0.10
CA VAL A 90 7.21 -9.31 0.22
C VAL A 90 8.01 -9.94 -0.91
N ARG A 91 9.05 -9.25 -1.38
CA ARG A 91 9.98 -9.72 -2.42
C ARG A 91 11.41 -9.47 -2.00
N SER A 92 12.32 -10.36 -2.42
CA SER A 92 13.75 -10.09 -2.35
C SER A 92 14.10 -8.94 -3.28
N GLN A 93 15.05 -8.08 -2.88
CA GLN A 93 15.60 -7.08 -3.81
C GLN A 93 16.41 -7.72 -4.96
N ASN A 94 16.94 -8.92 -4.73
CA ASN A 94 17.86 -9.59 -5.65
C ASN A 94 17.20 -10.72 -6.46
N ASP A 95 15.93 -11.03 -6.19
CA ASP A 95 15.20 -12.10 -6.86
C ASP A 95 13.84 -11.60 -7.34
N ILE A 96 13.42 -12.07 -8.51
CA ILE A 96 12.14 -11.75 -9.14
C ILE A 96 10.98 -12.53 -8.50
N PHE A 97 11.28 -13.61 -7.77
CA PHE A 97 10.25 -14.40 -7.10
C PHE A 97 9.84 -13.75 -5.77
N GLY A 98 8.52 -13.63 -5.56
CA GLY A 98 7.96 -13.16 -4.30
C GLY A 98 8.16 -14.16 -3.17
N ILE A 99 8.49 -13.67 -1.97
CA ILE A 99 8.60 -14.47 -0.75
C ILE A 99 7.21 -14.85 -0.23
N GLY A 100 6.24 -13.94 -0.33
CA GLY A 100 4.85 -14.20 0.04
C GLY A 100 4.15 -12.96 0.56
N THR A 101 3.09 -13.17 1.34
CA THR A 101 2.30 -12.14 2.03
C THR A 101 2.03 -12.63 3.46
N PRO A 102 1.92 -11.74 4.47
CA PRO A 102 1.57 -12.14 5.84
C PRO A 102 0.17 -12.77 5.98
N ILE A 103 -0.66 -12.66 4.93
CA ILE A 103 -2.05 -13.12 4.90
C ILE A 103 -2.10 -14.55 4.36
N THR A 104 -2.52 -15.50 5.19
CA THR A 104 -2.49 -16.94 4.86
C THR A 104 -3.84 -17.64 4.95
N GLY A 105 -4.88 -16.99 5.47
CA GLY A 105 -6.18 -17.64 5.66
C GLY A 105 -7.12 -17.53 4.45
N VAL A 106 -7.77 -18.64 4.09
CA VAL A 106 -8.84 -18.63 3.06
C VAL A 106 -10.07 -17.82 3.49
N TRP A 107 -10.30 -17.69 4.80
CA TRP A 107 -11.45 -16.95 5.33
C TRP A 107 -11.46 -15.46 4.96
N CYS A 108 -10.31 -14.87 4.65
CA CYS A 108 -10.23 -13.52 4.06
C CYS A 108 -11.02 -13.41 2.75
N GLN A 109 -11.06 -14.48 1.96
CA GLN A 109 -11.65 -14.48 0.62
C GLN A 109 -13.12 -14.95 0.64
N PHE A 110 -13.53 -15.72 1.65
CA PHE A 110 -14.86 -16.33 1.72
C PHE A 110 -15.75 -15.82 2.86
N SER A 111 -15.26 -14.89 3.68
CA SER A 111 -16.06 -14.26 4.74
C SER A 111 -17.28 -13.56 4.15
N LEU A 112 -18.47 -13.87 4.68
CA LEU A 112 -19.72 -13.17 4.37
C LEU A 112 -19.85 -11.83 5.11
N ASN A 113 -18.91 -11.50 5.99
CA ASN A 113 -18.90 -10.22 6.69
C ASN A 113 -18.53 -9.09 5.71
N PRO A 114 -19.09 -7.88 5.88
CA PRO A 114 -18.69 -6.72 5.10
C PRO A 114 -17.17 -6.51 5.21
N GLN A 115 -16.48 -6.35 4.09
CA GLN A 115 -15.04 -6.00 4.07
C GLN A 115 -14.82 -4.49 4.07
N GLU A 116 -15.90 -3.72 4.12
CA GLU A 116 -15.89 -2.28 4.16
C GLU A 116 -15.34 -1.77 5.49
N LEU A 117 -14.53 -0.72 5.43
CA LEU A 117 -13.97 -0.06 6.60
C LEU A 117 -14.71 1.25 6.83
N VAL A 118 -15.34 1.40 7.99
CA VAL A 118 -16.03 2.63 8.37
C VAL A 118 -15.10 3.46 9.24
N LEU A 119 -14.69 4.63 8.74
CA LEU A 119 -13.81 5.55 9.45
C LEU A 119 -14.61 6.78 9.89
N ALA A 120 -14.72 6.96 11.21
CA ALA A 120 -15.33 8.16 11.76
C ALA A 120 -14.50 9.42 11.42
N LYS A 121 -15.15 10.58 11.48
CA LYS A 121 -14.54 11.90 11.27
C LYS A 121 -13.21 12.05 12.01
N GLY A 122 -12.14 12.43 11.30
CA GLY A 122 -10.86 12.75 11.91
C GLY A 122 -10.19 11.59 12.65
N THR A 123 -10.65 10.35 12.43
CA THR A 123 -10.10 9.15 13.07
C THR A 123 -9.24 8.36 12.11
N SER A 124 -8.54 7.37 12.65
CA SER A 124 -7.69 6.46 11.90
C SER A 124 -8.01 5.02 12.23
N ILE A 125 -7.80 4.14 11.26
CA ILE A 125 -7.83 2.69 11.46
C ILE A 125 -6.51 2.11 10.96
N THR A 126 -5.96 1.15 11.70
CA THR A 126 -4.76 0.41 11.30
C THR A 126 -5.12 -1.04 11.01
N LEU A 127 -4.94 -1.44 9.76
CA LEU A 127 -4.96 -2.83 9.36
C LEU A 127 -3.57 -3.42 9.61
N ARG A 128 -3.48 -4.42 10.48
CA ARG A 128 -2.20 -5.09 10.75
C ARG A 128 -2.27 -6.59 10.53
N ALA A 129 -1.19 -7.19 10.06
CA ALA A 129 -1.01 -8.64 10.00
C ALA A 129 0.43 -9.01 10.32
N PRO A 130 0.68 -9.95 11.25
CA PRO A 130 2.04 -10.42 11.53
C PRO A 130 2.51 -11.47 10.51
N TRP A 131 3.82 -11.57 10.33
CA TRP A 131 4.44 -12.58 9.47
C TRP A 131 4.33 -13.98 10.07
N PHE A 132 4.59 -14.14 11.36
CA PHE A 132 4.35 -15.36 12.11
C PHE A 132 3.03 -15.27 12.88
N TRP A 133 2.36 -16.41 13.05
CA TRP A 133 1.24 -16.50 13.95
C TRP A 133 1.70 -16.19 15.37
N ASP A 134 0.94 -15.37 16.07
CA ASP A 134 1.19 -14.95 17.44
C ASP A 134 -0.17 -14.74 18.11
N ASP A 135 -0.39 -15.42 19.23
CA ASP A 135 -1.66 -15.39 19.95
C ASP A 135 -1.95 -14.00 20.58
N GLU A 136 -0.91 -13.18 20.77
CA GLU A 136 -1.03 -11.82 21.29
C GLU A 136 -1.24 -10.78 20.17
N ILE A 137 -0.89 -11.11 18.92
CA ILE A 137 -1.00 -10.22 17.76
C ILE A 137 -2.02 -10.77 16.77
N THR A 138 -3.28 -10.42 17.02
CA THR A 138 -4.37 -10.76 16.09
C THR A 138 -4.36 -9.85 14.86
N PRO A 139 -4.45 -10.40 13.63
CA PRO A 139 -4.69 -9.61 12.43
C PRO A 139 -5.94 -8.74 12.56
N THR A 140 -5.89 -7.50 12.07
CA THR A 140 -7.09 -6.66 12.01
C THR A 140 -7.97 -7.13 10.86
N TYR A 141 -9.20 -7.55 11.15
CA TYR A 141 -10.21 -7.81 10.13
C TYR A 141 -10.33 -6.60 9.18
N PRO A 142 -10.42 -6.79 7.85
CA PRO A 142 -10.65 -8.04 7.10
C PRO A 142 -9.40 -8.87 6.79
N LEU A 143 -8.22 -8.47 7.28
CA LEU A 143 -7.02 -9.31 7.18
C LEU A 143 -7.18 -10.55 8.05
N CYS A 144 -6.58 -11.65 7.62
CA CYS A 144 -6.64 -12.91 8.33
C CYS A 144 -5.33 -13.68 8.16
N LYS A 145 -5.07 -14.53 9.14
CA LYS A 145 -3.93 -15.43 9.18
C LYS A 145 -4.45 -16.76 9.69
N ALA A 146 -4.02 -17.85 9.07
CA ALA A 146 -4.34 -19.20 9.53
C ALA A 146 -3.09 -19.90 10.03
N ASP A 147 -1.96 -19.67 9.35
CA ASP A 147 -0.68 -20.29 9.65
C ASP A 147 0.44 -19.25 9.67
N SER A 148 1.51 -19.57 10.40
CA SER A 148 2.79 -18.87 10.34
C SER A 148 3.42 -18.98 8.95
N ASN A 149 3.98 -17.88 8.46
CA ASN A 149 4.82 -17.93 7.27
C ASN A 149 6.18 -18.59 7.61
N PRO A 150 6.93 -19.07 6.59
CA PRO A 150 8.32 -19.48 6.79
C PRO A 150 9.21 -18.31 7.23
N VAL A 151 10.33 -18.63 7.88
CA VAL A 151 11.33 -17.62 8.28
C VAL A 151 11.90 -16.92 7.06
N ILE A 152 11.89 -15.59 7.07
CA ILE A 152 12.57 -14.78 6.06
C ILE A 152 14.08 -14.90 6.29
N PRO A 153 14.88 -15.37 5.30
CA PRO A 153 16.32 -15.48 5.47
C PRO A 153 16.97 -14.08 5.54
N PRO A 154 18.22 -13.98 6.00
CA PRO A 154 18.96 -12.72 5.98
C PRO A 154 19.09 -12.16 4.56
N GLY A 155 18.92 -10.86 4.39
CA GLY A 155 18.93 -10.20 3.08
C GLY A 155 18.20 -8.86 3.06
N ASN A 156 18.13 -8.24 1.88
CA ASN A 156 17.38 -7.02 1.65
C ASN A 156 16.10 -7.31 0.87
N TYR A 157 15.02 -6.68 1.30
CA TYR A 157 13.66 -6.98 0.88
C TYR A 157 12.88 -5.71 0.57
N ILE A 158 11.79 -5.93 -0.14
CA ILE A 158 10.79 -4.94 -0.49
C ILE A 158 9.45 -5.47 -0.01
N SER A 159 8.70 -4.67 0.74
CA SER A 159 7.28 -4.90 0.98
C SER A 159 6.44 -3.85 0.27
N MET A 160 5.34 -4.28 -0.34
CA MET A 160 4.48 -3.43 -1.17
C MET A 160 3.01 -3.62 -0.83
N VAL A 161 2.26 -2.53 -0.97
CA VAL A 161 0.79 -2.55 -0.96
C VAL A 161 0.27 -1.66 -2.09
N ASP A 162 -0.56 -2.26 -2.93
CA ASP A 162 -1.31 -1.54 -3.95
C ASP A 162 -2.53 -0.89 -3.29
N LEU A 163 -2.72 0.41 -3.51
CA LEU A 163 -3.80 1.17 -2.90
C LEU A 163 -5.00 1.23 -3.85
N ASP A 164 -5.68 0.09 -3.97
CA ASP A 164 -6.92 -0.01 -4.75
C ASP A 164 -8.12 0.00 -3.81
N PHE A 165 -8.86 1.12 -3.78
CA PHE A 165 -10.05 1.24 -2.95
C PHE A 165 -11.04 2.29 -3.48
N SER A 166 -12.32 2.13 -3.15
CA SER A 166 -13.32 3.20 -3.32
C SER A 166 -13.63 3.84 -1.97
N ILE A 167 -13.65 5.16 -1.94
CA ILE A 167 -14.07 5.97 -0.80
C ILE A 167 -15.49 6.46 -1.08
N GLU A 168 -16.41 6.15 -0.19
CA GLU A 168 -17.78 6.64 -0.22
C GLU A 168 -18.01 7.61 0.95
N ASN A 169 -18.56 8.78 0.63
CA ASN A 169 -19.07 9.74 1.59
C ASN A 169 -20.51 10.14 1.20
N ASN A 170 -21.16 11.01 1.98
CA ASN A 170 -22.56 11.40 1.74
C ASN A 170 -22.80 12.14 0.40
N ALA A 171 -21.75 12.58 -0.30
CA ALA A 171 -21.84 13.43 -1.49
C ALA A 171 -21.30 12.76 -2.77
N SER A 172 -20.36 11.82 -2.65
CA SER A 172 -19.63 11.26 -3.79
C SER A 172 -18.99 9.90 -3.50
N THR A 173 -18.67 9.19 -4.57
CA THR A 173 -17.76 8.05 -4.56
C THR A 173 -16.50 8.42 -5.31
N ASN A 174 -15.35 8.33 -4.63
CA ASN A 174 -14.03 8.55 -5.20
C ASN A 174 -13.32 7.20 -5.35
N ILE A 175 -12.82 6.89 -6.55
CA ILE A 175 -12.08 5.64 -6.81
C ILE A 175 -10.60 5.98 -6.84
N ILE A 176 -9.83 5.29 -6.00
CA ILE A 176 -8.37 5.31 -6.03
C ILE A 176 -7.90 3.96 -6.62
N ASP A 177 -7.13 4.05 -7.69
CA ASP A 177 -6.61 2.92 -8.45
C ASP A 177 -5.14 3.20 -8.78
N GLY A 178 -4.23 2.31 -8.37
CA GLY A 178 -2.86 2.27 -8.87
C GLY A 178 -1.69 2.84 -8.04
N PRO A 179 -1.81 3.69 -7.00
CA PRO A 179 -0.62 4.07 -6.24
C PRO A 179 -0.15 2.91 -5.36
N GLN A 180 1.11 2.51 -5.51
CA GLN A 180 1.76 1.50 -4.65
C GLN A 180 2.63 2.18 -3.59
N LEU A 181 2.45 1.79 -2.33
CA LEU A 181 3.37 2.15 -1.26
C LEU A 181 4.40 1.03 -1.06
N THR A 182 5.67 1.44 -0.93
CA THR A 182 6.80 0.52 -0.90
C THR A 182 7.73 0.83 0.28
N VAL A 183 8.00 -0.18 1.11
CA VAL A 183 8.97 -0.12 2.21
C VAL A 183 10.13 -1.05 1.92
N LEU A 184 11.35 -0.52 2.00
CA LEU A 184 12.59 -1.29 1.93
C LEU A 184 13.00 -1.71 3.34
N PHE A 185 13.39 -2.98 3.52
CA PHE A 185 13.87 -3.47 4.81
C PHE A 185 14.95 -4.53 4.68
N ALA A 186 15.67 -4.77 5.77
CA ALA A 186 16.70 -5.79 5.88
C ALA A 186 16.36 -6.81 6.97
N VAL A 187 16.77 -8.05 6.76
CA VAL A 187 16.82 -9.10 7.79
C VAL A 187 18.29 -9.43 8.05
N GLU A 188 18.70 -9.32 9.30
CA GLU A 188 20.07 -9.54 9.78
C GLU A 188 20.17 -10.85 10.57
N ASN A 189 21.40 -11.37 10.73
CA ASN A 189 21.65 -12.56 11.55
C ASN A 189 21.54 -12.29 13.06
#